data_AF-A0AAN8JDZ9-F1
#
_entry.id   AF-A0AAN8JDZ9-F1
#
_cell.length_a   1.000
_cell.length_b   1.000
_cell.length_c   1.000
_cell.angle_alpha   90.00
_cell.angle_beta   90.00
_cell.angle_gamma   90.00
#
_symmetry.space_group_name_H-M   'P 1'
#
loop_
_entity.id
_entity.type
_entity.pdbx_description
1 polymer ?
#
loop_
_entity_poly.entity_id
_entity_poly.type
_entity_poly.pdbx_seq_one_letter_code
_entity_poly.pdbx_strand_id
1 'polypeptide(L)'
;MTLFKAKQANSDPQLALLNLRLTPLTQNIPSPGEISMGRKLRTNFNVPCRQQPNRFNETIREQLQTMKQTQKEYHDRSCKDLQPLYTRSTSTRAKL
;
A
#
# COMPACT_ATOMS: atom_id res chain seq x y z
N MET A 1 -4.61 3.95 -12.40
CA MET A 1 -6.07 4.19 -12.38
C MET A 1 -6.65 3.54 -11.13
N THR A 2 -7.43 4.25 -10.32
CA THR A 2 -8.12 3.68 -9.14
C THR A 2 -9.48 3.12 -9.56
N LEU A 3 -10.04 2.17 -8.81
CA LEU A 3 -11.35 1.55 -9.13
C LEU A 3 -12.47 2.58 -9.31
N PHE A 4 -12.46 3.64 -8.51
CA PHE A 4 -13.39 4.75 -8.64
C PHE A 4 -13.28 5.45 -10.01
N LYS A 5 -12.05 5.72 -10.47
CA LYS A 5 -11.81 6.30 -11.80
C LYS A 5 -12.22 5.35 -12.92
N ALA A 6 -12.02 4.04 -12.74
CA ALA A 6 -12.41 3.04 -13.71
C ALA A 6 -13.94 2.98 -13.87
N LYS A 7 -14.67 3.06 -12.75
CA LYS A 7 -16.14 3.16 -12.72
C LYS A 7 -16.64 4.41 -13.42
N GLN A 8 -16.00 5.57 -13.20
CA GLN A 8 -16.37 6.81 -13.89
C GLN A 8 -16.09 6.77 -15.40
N ALA A 9 -15.04 6.06 -15.81
CA ALA A 9 -14.65 5.92 -17.21
C ALA A 9 -15.35 4.75 -17.94
N ASN A 10 -16.31 4.05 -17.31
CA ASN A 10 -16.95 2.83 -17.83
C ASN A 10 -15.94 1.79 -18.35
N SER A 11 -14.78 1.70 -17.71
CA SER A 11 -13.70 0.79 -18.09
C SER A 11 -13.72 -0.47 -17.21
N ASP A 12 -13.19 -1.57 -17.74
CA ASP A 12 -13.14 -2.85 -17.02
C ASP A 12 -12.41 -2.73 -15.67
N PRO A 13 -13.08 -3.04 -14.53
CA PRO A 13 -12.45 -3.05 -13.22
C PRO A 13 -11.23 -3.97 -13.13
N GLN A 14 -11.23 -5.12 -13.82
CA GLN A 14 -10.11 -6.07 -13.77
C GLN A 14 -8.87 -5.51 -14.45
N LEU A 15 -9.06 -4.84 -15.59
CA LEU A 15 -8.00 -4.09 -16.25
C LEU A 15 -7.45 -2.96 -15.37
N ALA A 16 -8.29 -2.26 -14.60
CA ALA A 16 -7.83 -1.22 -13.70
C ALA A 16 -6.95 -1.77 -12.55
N LEU A 17 -7.33 -2.91 -11.97
CA LEU A 17 -6.53 -3.62 -10.96
C LEU A 17 -5.23 -4.15 -11.53
N LEU A 18 -5.27 -4.69 -12.75
CA LEU A 18 -4.09 -5.11 -13.50
C LEU A 18 -3.11 -3.95 -13.68
N ASN A 19 -3.59 -2.78 -14.06
CA ASN A 19 -2.73 -1.61 -14.21
C ASN A 19 -2.17 -1.15 -12.87
N LEU A 20 -2.99 -1.16 -11.80
CA LEU A 20 -2.53 -0.78 -10.46
C LEU A 20 -1.39 -1.68 -9.96
N ARG A 21 -1.51 -3.01 -10.13
CA ARG A 21 -0.49 -3.95 -9.65
C ARG A 21 0.82 -3.90 -10.43
N LEU A 22 0.78 -3.43 -11.68
CA LEU A 22 1.92 -3.38 -12.60
C LEU A 22 2.59 -2.00 -12.69
N THR A 23 1.92 -0.94 -12.24
CA THR A 23 2.48 0.41 -12.29
C THR A 23 3.51 0.55 -11.16
N PRO A 24 4.76 0.96 -11.44
CA PRO A 24 5.74 1.22 -10.39
C PRO A 24 5.27 2.39 -9.51
N LEU A 25 5.49 2.29 -8.20
CA LEU A 25 5.11 3.35 -7.25
C LEU A 25 5.98 4.60 -7.43
N THR A 26 7.27 4.42 -7.73
CA THR A 26 8.26 5.48 -7.95
C THR A 26 9.39 4.92 -8.82
N GLN A 27 10.23 5.79 -9.39
CA GLN A 27 11.38 5.37 -10.24
C GLN A 27 12.28 4.30 -9.58
N ASN A 28 12.38 4.31 -8.25
CA ASN A 28 13.22 3.38 -7.47
C ASN A 28 12.44 2.24 -6.80
N ILE A 29 11.11 2.34 -6.71
CA ILE A 29 10.28 1.39 -5.96
C ILE A 29 9.51 0.51 -6.95
N PRO A 30 9.65 -0.83 -6.88
CA PRO A 30 8.99 -1.74 -7.82
C PRO A 30 7.47 -1.69 -7.68
N SER A 31 6.77 -2.26 -8.65
CA SER A 31 5.31 -2.28 -8.64
C SER A 31 4.77 -3.13 -7.48
N PRO A 32 3.53 -2.87 -7.00
CA PRO A 32 2.97 -3.61 -5.86
C PRO A 32 2.94 -5.13 -6.05
N GLY A 33 2.69 -5.60 -7.27
CA GLY A 33 2.72 -7.03 -7.60
C GLY A 33 4.14 -7.61 -7.51
N GLU A 34 5.14 -6.87 -7.96
CA GLU A 34 6.55 -7.28 -7.85
C GLU A 34 7.03 -7.29 -6.41
N ILE A 35 6.56 -6.35 -5.57
CA ILE A 35 6.79 -6.34 -4.12
C ILE A 35 6.32 -7.63 -3.46
N SER A 36 5.08 -8.04 -3.76
CA SER A 36 4.49 -9.23 -3.17
C SER A 36 5.15 -10.52 -3.67
N MET A 37 5.42 -10.61 -4.98
CA MET A 37 5.92 -11.85 -5.59
C MET A 37 7.44 -12.00 -5.59
N GLY A 38 8.19 -10.99 -5.14
CA GLY A 38 9.64 -11.11 -5.05
C GLY A 38 10.36 -11.22 -6.40
N ARG A 39 9.64 -10.95 -7.50
CA ARG A 39 10.09 -11.17 -8.88
C ARG A 39 9.40 -10.21 -9.82
N LYS A 40 9.99 -10.01 -11.01
CA LYS A 40 9.35 -9.26 -12.09
C LYS A 40 8.17 -10.00 -12.70
N LEU A 41 7.07 -9.28 -12.92
CA LEU A 41 5.89 -9.81 -13.60
C LEU A 41 5.97 -9.56 -15.10
N ARG A 42 5.92 -10.64 -15.88
CA ARG A 42 5.71 -10.56 -17.32
C ARG A 42 4.22 -10.38 -17.60
N THR A 43 3.85 -9.24 -18.16
CA THR A 43 2.47 -8.94 -18.59
C THR A 43 2.50 -8.19 -19.91
N ASN A 44 1.34 -8.05 -20.55
CA ASN A 44 1.17 -7.36 -21.83
C ASN A 44 1.49 -5.86 -21.76
N PHE A 45 1.68 -5.32 -20.56
CA PHE A 45 2.05 -3.93 -20.36
C PHE A 45 3.57 -3.79 -20.51
N ASN A 46 4.01 -2.94 -21.44
CA ASN A 46 5.43 -2.66 -21.68
C ASN A 46 5.99 -1.82 -20.51
N VAL A 47 6.30 -2.46 -19.39
CA VAL A 47 7.04 -1.83 -18.30
C VAL A 47 8.52 -1.85 -18.68
N PRO A 48 9.26 -0.72 -18.64
CA PRO A 48 10.69 -0.73 -18.91
C PRO A 48 11.37 -1.72 -17.96
N CYS A 49 11.87 -2.82 -18.53
CA CYS A 49 12.47 -3.89 -17.77
C CYS A 49 13.85 -3.45 -17.28
N ARG A 50 13.91 -2.70 -16.17
CA ARG A 50 15.16 -2.48 -15.45
C ARG A 50 15.57 -3.80 -14.80
N GLN A 51 16.32 -4.65 -15.50
CA GLN A 51 16.85 -5.90 -14.95
C GLN A 51 17.79 -5.57 -13.78
N GLN A 52 17.24 -5.38 -12.60
CA GLN A 52 17.99 -5.33 -11.36
C GLN A 52 17.90 -6.74 -10.77
N PRO A 53 19.03 -7.39 -10.48
CA PRO A 53 19.02 -8.71 -9.89
C PRO A 53 18.29 -8.63 -8.56
N ASN A 54 17.38 -9.59 -8.36
CA ASN A 54 16.60 -9.81 -7.15
C ASN A 54 17.45 -9.62 -5.89
N ARG A 55 17.34 -8.44 -5.29
CA ARG A 55 17.45 -8.27 -3.84
C ARG A 55 16.40 -7.23 -3.51
N PHE A 56 15.36 -7.66 -2.77
CA PHE A 56 14.57 -6.72 -1.98
C PHE A 56 15.55 -6.07 -1.01
N ASN A 57 16.21 -5.01 -1.49
CA ASN A 57 17.25 -4.33 -0.78
C ASN A 57 16.63 -3.71 0.47
N GLU A 58 17.37 -3.75 1.57
CA GLU A 58 16.99 -3.08 2.81
C GLU A 58 16.62 -1.61 2.57
N THR A 59 17.31 -0.98 1.61
CA THR A 59 17.01 0.37 1.10
C THR A 59 15.57 0.56 0.59
N ILE A 60 15.00 -0.43 -0.11
CA ILE A 60 13.59 -0.36 -0.57
C ILE A 60 12.65 -0.43 0.63
N ARG A 61 12.98 -1.23 1.65
CA ARG A 61 12.17 -1.35 2.87
C ARG A 61 12.19 -0.05 3.66
N GLU A 62 13.37 0.55 3.83
CA GLU A 62 13.54 1.86 4.47
C GLU A 62 12.74 2.94 3.74
N GLN A 63 12.87 3.02 2.42
CA GLN A 63 12.09 3.97 1.62
C GLN A 63 10.59 3.79 1.79
N LEU A 64 10.10 2.54 1.77
CA LEU A 64 8.69 2.23 2.00
C LEU A 64 8.24 2.62 3.43
N GLN A 65 9.09 2.43 4.44
CA GLN A 65 8.79 2.86 5.80
C GLN A 65 8.67 4.39 5.89
N THR A 66 9.62 5.12 5.31
CA THR A 66 9.58 6.58 5.25
C THR A 66 8.30 7.08 4.57
N MET A 67 7.93 6.50 3.42
CA MET A 67 6.69 6.86 2.73
C MET A 67 5.45 6.60 3.57
N LYS A 68 5.39 5.45 4.27
CA LYS A 68 4.28 5.14 5.17
C LYS A 68 4.19 6.12 6.33
N GLN A 69 5.33 6.51 6.90
CA GLN A 69 5.40 7.45 8.00
C GLN A 69 4.91 8.84 7.55
N THR A 70 5.38 9.33 6.41
CA THR A 70 4.89 10.58 5.81
C THR A 70 3.39 10.52 5.52
N GLN A 71 2.90 9.43 4.92
CA GLN A 71 1.48 9.25 4.64
C GLN A 71 0.65 9.29 5.93
N LYS A 72 1.12 8.60 6.98
CA LYS A 72 0.51 8.63 8.31
C LYS A 72 0.45 10.05 8.85
N GLU A 73 1.56 10.78 8.84
CA GLU A 73 1.60 12.17 9.33
C GLU A 73 0.61 13.09 8.61
N TYR A 74 0.50 12.98 7.28
CA TYR A 74 -0.49 13.77 6.54
C TYR A 74 -1.93 13.37 6.83
N HIS A 75 -2.19 12.07 7.00
CA HIS A 75 -3.52 11.57 7.34
C HIS A 75 -3.92 11.99 8.76
N ASP A 76 -3.02 11.85 9.72
CA ASP A 76 -3.25 12.15 11.13
C ASP A 76 -3.52 13.64 11.36
N ARG A 77 -3.00 14.55 10.52
CA ARG A 77 -3.33 16.00 10.57
C ARG A 77 -4.83 16.31 10.44
N SER A 78 -5.57 15.46 9.73
CA SER A 78 -7.00 15.66 9.49
C SER A 78 -7.87 14.65 10.23
N CYS A 79 -7.25 13.70 10.94
CA CYS A 79 -7.96 12.65 11.65
C CYS A 79 -8.37 13.13 13.05
N LYS A 80 -9.57 12.75 13.49
CA LYS A 80 -10.01 12.92 14.87
C LYS A 80 -9.61 11.66 15.64
N ASP A 81 -9.19 11.81 16.89
CA ASP A 81 -8.92 10.67 17.76
C ASP A 81 -10.19 9.81 17.88
N LEU A 82 -10.02 8.50 17.68
CA LEU A 82 -11.13 7.56 17.81
C LEU A 82 -11.62 7.55 19.26
N GLN A 83 -12.94 7.54 19.45
CA GLN A 83 -13.52 7.39 20.77
C GLN A 83 -13.06 6.04 21.38
N PRO A 84 -12.66 6.02 22.67
CA PRO A 84 -12.26 4.79 23.32
C PRO A 84 -13.41 3.77 23.29
N LEU A 85 -13.10 2.54 22.87
CA LEU A 85 -14.09 1.48 22.65
C LEU A 85 -14.84 1.06 23.92
N TYR A 86 -14.28 1.34 25.11
CA TYR A 86 -14.92 1.10 26.41
C TYR A 86 -14.55 2.22 27.40
N THR A 87 -15.55 2.85 28.00
CA THR A 87 -15.37 3.47 29.31
C THR A 87 -15.24 2.33 30.31
N ARG A 88 -14.16 2.33 31.08
CA ARG A 88 -13.85 1.39 32.16
C ARG A 88 -15.10 1.11 33.01
N SER A 89 -15.87 0.06 32.70
CA SER A 89 -16.77 -0.51 33.68
C SER A 89 -15.87 -1.09 34.76
N THR A 90 -16.06 -0.61 35.98
CA THR A 90 -15.31 -1.02 37.15
C THR A 90 -15.57 -2.51 37.42
N SER A 91 -14.77 -3.39 36.83
CA SER A 91 -14.66 -4.77 37.32
C SER A 91 -13.83 -4.74 38.61
N THR A 92 -14.52 -4.46 39.71
CA THR A 92 -14.07 -4.78 41.06
C THR A 92 -13.86 -6.29 41.14
N ARG A 93 -12.63 -6.74 40.86
CA ARG A 93 -12.17 -8.07 41.25
C ARG A 93 -12.05 -8.06 42.77
N ALA A 94 -13.16 -8.42 43.45
CA ALA A 94 -13.17 -8.76 44.85
C ALA A 94 -12.07 -9.81 45.10
N LYS A 95 -11.09 -9.45 45.93
CA LYS A 95 -10.23 -10.42 46.60
C LYS A 95 -11.03 -10.98 47.76
N LEU A 96 -11.33 -12.27 47.69
CA LEU A 96 -11.51 -13.18 48.84
C LEU A 96 -10.52 -14.33 48.62
#